data_AF-A0A847NAV8-F1
#
_entry.id   AF-A0A847NAV8-F1
#
_cell.length_a   1.000
_cell.length_b   1.000
_cell.length_c   1.000
_cell.angle_alpha   90.00
_cell.angle_beta   90.00
_cell.angle_gamma   90.00
#
_symmetry.space_group_name_H-M   'P 1'
#
loop_
_entity.id
_entity.type
_entity.pdbx_description
1 polymer ?
#
loop_
_entity_poly.entity_id
_entity_poly.type
_entity_poly.pdbx_seq_one_letter_code
_entity_poly.pdbx_strand_id
1 'polypeptide(L)'
;MTTKTKREATLWEALIPIVITIGLLMYAVLPVFEVGQDVHIPLILGALIAAIVAVTRLGYTWKEVENGIVSTISDTMQAILILAIIGMIIGTWILGGIVPTLIYYGLQILSPGFFLIAACLLCSIVSLATGSSWTTAGTVGIAL
;
A
#
# COMPACT_ATOMS: atom_id res chain seq x y z
N MET A 1 24.25 -13.53 -28.98
CA MET A 1 22.97 -12.93 -28.54
C MET A 1 22.00 -14.07 -28.29
N THR A 2 21.92 -14.56 -27.06
CA THR A 2 20.99 -15.64 -26.69
C THR A 2 19.59 -15.05 -26.53
N THR A 3 18.71 -15.35 -27.48
CA THR A 3 17.30 -14.99 -27.45
C THR A 3 16.60 -15.78 -26.34
N LYS A 4 16.62 -15.25 -25.10
CA LYS A 4 15.76 -15.78 -24.02
C LYS A 4 14.31 -15.52 -24.40
N THR A 5 13.53 -16.59 -24.51
CA THR A 5 12.08 -16.52 -24.65
C THR A 5 11.49 -15.98 -23.34
N LYS A 6 10.75 -14.86 -23.43
CA LYS A 6 10.04 -14.27 -22.29
C LYS A 6 9.03 -15.27 -21.76
N ARG A 7 9.03 -15.50 -20.45
CA ARG A 7 8.13 -16.47 -19.82
C ARG A 7 7.42 -15.81 -18.65
N GLU A 8 6.14 -16.14 -18.49
CA GLU A 8 5.40 -15.77 -17.29
C GLU A 8 6.03 -16.43 -16.05
N ALA A 9 5.94 -15.75 -14.91
CA ALA A 9 6.44 -16.27 -13.65
C ALA A 9 5.71 -17.57 -13.31
N THR A 10 6.46 -18.65 -13.09
CA THR A 10 5.86 -19.82 -12.43
C THR A 10 5.55 -19.48 -10.97
N LEU A 11 4.56 -20.15 -10.36
CA LEU A 11 4.17 -19.90 -8.96
C LEU A 11 5.38 -19.89 -8.00
N TRP A 12 6.34 -20.80 -8.20
CA TRP A 12 7.56 -20.87 -7.41
C TRP A 12 8.50 -19.68 -7.61
N GLU A 13 8.63 -19.17 -8.83
CA GLU A 13 9.48 -18.01 -9.14
C GLU A 13 8.90 -16.71 -8.57
N ALA A 14 7.56 -16.60 -8.52
CA ALA A 14 6.88 -15.46 -7.91
C ALA A 14 6.92 -15.51 -6.36
N LEU A 15 6.88 -16.70 -5.77
CA LEU A 15 6.85 -16.87 -4.31
C LEU A 15 8.17 -16.42 -3.64
N ILE A 16 9.31 -16.61 -4.32
CA ILE A 16 10.64 -16.29 -3.78
C ILE A 16 10.77 -14.82 -3.36
N PRO A 17 10.60 -13.82 -4.24
CA PRO A 17 10.70 -12.42 -3.85
C PRO A 17 9.64 -12.04 -2.81
N ILE A 18 8.43 -12.60 -2.86
CA ILE A 18 7.36 -12.32 -1.90
C ILE A 18 7.76 -12.79 -0.49
N VAL A 19 8.12 -14.06 -0.33
CA VAL A 19 8.45 -14.64 0.96
C VAL A 19 9.70 -13.99 1.55
N ILE A 20 10.71 -13.69 0.74
CA ILE A 20 11.92 -13.01 1.22
C ILE A 20 11.58 -11.58 1.67
N THR A 21 10.80 -10.83 0.90
CA THR A 21 10.40 -9.47 1.29
C THR A 21 9.60 -9.47 2.59
N ILE A 22 8.65 -10.40 2.74
CA ILE A 22 7.87 -10.56 3.97
C ILE A 22 8.80 -10.93 5.14
N GLY A 23 9.74 -11.85 4.96
CA GLY A 23 10.70 -12.22 5.99
C GLY A 23 11.58 -11.05 6.43
N LEU A 24 12.07 -10.25 5.48
CA LEU A 24 12.85 -9.04 5.77
C LEU A 24 12.02 -7.98 6.48
N LEU A 25 10.75 -7.80 6.10
CA LEU A 25 9.83 -6.90 6.79
C LEU A 25 9.55 -7.34 8.22
N MET A 26 9.31 -8.64 8.44
CA MET A 26 9.13 -9.16 9.79
C MET A 26 10.38 -8.96 10.64
N TYR A 27 11.57 -9.19 10.09
CA TYR A 27 12.83 -8.94 10.79
C TYR A 27 13.01 -7.46 11.18
N ALA A 28 12.69 -6.53 10.27
CA ALA A 28 12.87 -5.10 10.51
C ALA A 28 11.81 -4.49 11.43
N VAL A 29 10.56 -4.99 11.42
CA VAL A 29 9.45 -4.38 12.16
C VAL A 29 9.23 -5.04 13.53
N LEU A 30 9.51 -6.35 13.67
CA LEU A 30 9.22 -7.05 14.91
C LEU A 30 10.10 -6.51 16.06
N PRO A 31 9.50 -6.13 17.20
CA PRO A 31 10.21 -5.51 18.32
C PRO A 31 11.22 -6.45 18.99
N VAL A 32 11.22 -7.73 18.64
CA VAL A 32 12.14 -8.76 19.16
C VAL A 32 13.58 -8.56 18.67
N PHE A 33 13.77 -7.93 17.51
CA PHE A 33 15.08 -7.84 16.86
C PHE A 33 15.81 -6.51 17.10
N GLU A 34 15.16 -5.51 17.71
CA GLU A 34 15.71 -4.16 17.99
C GLU A 34 16.40 -3.48 16.80
N VAL A 35 16.12 -3.93 15.58
CA VAL A 35 16.58 -3.30 14.35
C VAL A 35 15.67 -2.11 14.10
N GLY A 36 16.24 -0.94 13.81
CA GLY A 36 15.47 0.27 13.49
C GLY A 36 14.34 -0.06 12.52
N GLN A 37 13.13 0.40 12.83
CA GLN A 37 11.88 0.07 12.12
C GLN A 37 11.79 0.72 10.73
N ASP A 38 12.89 0.67 9.97
CA ASP A 38 13.03 1.23 8.64
C ASP A 38 12.47 0.25 7.62
N VAL A 39 11.20 0.46 7.26
CA VAL A 39 10.47 -0.34 6.26
C VAL A 39 11.06 -0.19 4.86
N HIS A 40 11.78 0.91 4.58
CA HIS A 40 12.36 1.19 3.28
C HIS A 40 13.44 0.18 2.86
N ILE A 41 14.29 -0.27 3.78
CA ILE A 41 15.41 -1.16 3.47
C ILE A 41 14.91 -2.54 3.00
N PRO A 42 14.02 -3.24 3.73
CA PRO A 42 13.40 -4.49 3.26
C PRO A 42 12.72 -4.38 1.91
N LEU A 43 12.03 -3.26 1.64
CA LEU A 43 11.32 -3.06 0.37
C LEU A 43 12.29 -2.90 -0.81
N ILE A 44 13.37 -2.14 -0.65
CA ILE A 44 14.39 -1.98 -1.70
C ILE A 44 15.07 -3.32 -1.98
N LEU A 45 15.41 -4.08 -0.92
CA LEU A 45 16.00 -5.41 -1.07
C LEU A 45 15.04 -6.38 -1.76
N GLY A 46 13.75 -6.36 -1.39
CA GLY A 46 12.71 -7.14 -2.03
C GLY A 46 12.57 -6.84 -3.52
N ALA A 47 12.54 -5.55 -3.88
CA ALA A 47 12.50 -5.10 -5.27
C ALA A 47 13.74 -5.52 -6.06
N LEU A 48 14.92 -5.47 -5.44
CA LEU A 48 16.18 -5.91 -6.05
C LEU A 48 16.16 -7.42 -6.32
N ILE A 49 15.67 -8.22 -5.37
CA ILE A 49 15.50 -9.68 -5.56
C ILE A 49 14.50 -9.96 -6.69
N ALA A 50 13.37 -9.26 -6.72
CA ALA A 50 12.39 -9.39 -7.79
C ALA A 50 12.98 -9.04 -9.18
N ALA A 51 13.77 -7.97 -9.26
CA ALA A 51 14.46 -7.58 -10.48
C ALA A 51 15.50 -8.63 -10.93
N ILE A 52 16.25 -9.22 -10.00
CA ILE A 52 17.19 -10.32 -10.29
C ILE A 52 16.43 -11.52 -10.85
N VAL A 53 15.31 -11.92 -10.24
CA VAL A 53 14.49 -13.04 -10.71
C VAL A 53 13.95 -12.75 -12.12
N ALA A 54 13.45 -11.53 -12.38
CA ALA A 54 12.94 -11.12 -13.68
C ALA A 54 14.00 -11.24 -14.80
N VAL A 55 15.24 -10.78 -14.55
CA VAL A 55 16.31 -10.79 -15.55
C VAL A 55 16.94 -12.18 -15.73
N THR A 56 17.16 -12.90 -14.63
CA THR A 56 17.87 -14.19 -14.66
C THR A 56 16.97 -15.34 -15.09
N ARG A 57 15.74 -15.42 -14.57
CA ARG A 57 14.83 -16.57 -14.74
C ARG A 57 13.76 -16.35 -15.80
N LEU A 58 13.15 -15.17 -15.84
CA LEU A 58 12.04 -14.89 -16.76
C LEU A 58 12.50 -14.33 -18.12
N GLY A 59 13.77 -13.93 -18.22
CA GLY A 59 14.36 -13.46 -19.47
C GLY A 59 14.00 -12.02 -19.84
N TYR A 60 13.52 -11.22 -18.89
CA TYR A 60 13.31 -9.79 -19.10
C TYR A 60 14.65 -9.06 -19.22
N THR A 61 14.68 -8.02 -20.05
CA THR A 61 15.83 -7.11 -20.12
C THR A 61 15.76 -6.09 -19.00
N TRP A 62 16.91 -5.57 -18.56
CA TRP A 62 16.96 -4.51 -17.55
C TRP A 62 16.10 -3.30 -17.92
N LYS A 63 16.12 -2.92 -19.21
CA LYS A 63 15.35 -1.79 -19.73
C LYS A 63 13.84 -1.97 -19.60
N GLU A 64 13.35 -3.21 -19.69
CA GLU A 64 11.93 -3.52 -19.49
C GLU A 64 11.54 -3.44 -18.03
N VAL A 65 12.40 -3.94 -17.13
CA VAL A 65 12.20 -3.82 -15.68
C VAL A 65 12.18 -2.34 -15.27
N GLU A 66 13.14 -1.55 -15.77
CA GLU A 66 13.22 -0.11 -15.53
C GLU A 66 11.97 0.63 -16.02
N ASN A 67 11.54 0.36 -17.26
CA ASN A 67 10.31 0.95 -17.80
C ASN A 67 9.07 0.56 -16.97
N GLY A 68 9.00 -0.68 -16.47
CA GLY A 68 7.94 -1.14 -15.57
C GLY A 68 7.92 -0.33 -14.26
N ILE A 69 9.08 -0.13 -13.65
CA ILE A 69 9.23 0.69 -12.43
C ILE A 69 8.74 2.13 -12.69
N VAL A 70 9.19 2.76 -13.78
CA VAL A 70 8.80 4.15 -14.12
C VAL A 70 7.29 4.26 -14.35
N SER A 71 6.68 3.31 -15.08
CA SER A 71 5.23 3.32 -15.29
C SER A 71 4.46 3.20 -13.98
N THR A 72 4.91 2.32 -13.08
CA THR A 72 4.27 2.12 -11.77
C THR A 72 4.34 3.37 -10.90
N ILE A 73 5.48 4.09 -10.94
CA ILE A 73 5.63 5.37 -10.24
C ILE A 73 4.68 6.42 -10.83
N SER A 74 4.58 6.48 -12.16
CA SER A 74 3.66 7.40 -12.85
C SER A 74 2.21 7.15 -12.47
N ASP A 75 1.77 5.89 -12.44
CA ASP A 75 0.41 5.52 -12.06
C ASP A 75 0.12 5.84 -10.58
N THR A 76 1.10 5.64 -9.71
CA THR A 76 0.96 5.93 -8.26
C THR A 76 0.95 7.43 -7.95
N MET A 77 1.52 8.27 -8.82
CA MET A 77 1.57 9.72 -8.65
C MET A 77 0.18 10.33 -8.46
N GLN A 78 -0.82 9.87 -9.23
CA GLN A 78 -2.19 10.36 -9.10
C GLN A 78 -2.76 10.10 -7.68
N ALA A 79 -2.53 8.90 -7.14
CA ALA A 79 -2.99 8.55 -5.80
C ALA A 79 -2.30 9.40 -4.72
N ILE A 80 -0.99 9.66 -4.86
CA ILE A 80 -0.24 10.52 -3.93
C ILE A 80 -0.82 11.94 -3.90
N LEU A 81 -1.12 12.52 -5.07
CA LEU A 81 -1.70 13.86 -5.17
C LEU A 81 -3.08 13.93 -4.51
N ILE A 82 -3.92 12.90 -4.71
CA ILE A 82 -5.23 12.80 -4.07
C ILE A 82 -5.09 12.74 -2.54
N LEU A 83 -4.21 11.86 -2.03
CA LEU A 83 -3.95 11.73 -0.60
C LEU A 83 -3.40 13.03 0.01
N ALA A 84 -2.55 13.76 -0.71
CA ALA A 84 -2.02 15.06 -0.27
C ALA A 84 -3.14 16.10 -0.10
N ILE A 85 -4.06 16.19 -1.07
CA ILE A 85 -5.20 17.11 -1.00
C ILE A 85 -6.13 16.76 0.16
N ILE A 86 -6.43 15.47 0.33
CA ILE A 86 -7.26 14.98 1.45
C ILE A 86 -6.61 15.33 2.79
N GLY A 87 -5.30 15.10 2.92
CA GLY A 87 -4.55 15.45 4.12
C GLY A 87 -4.64 16.94 4.46
N MET A 88 -4.54 17.83 3.46
CA MET A 88 -4.73 19.26 3.66
C MET A 88 -6.15 19.59 4.12
N ILE A 89 -7.19 19.02 3.48
CA ILE A 89 -8.59 19.25 3.83
C ILE A 89 -8.84 18.83 5.29
N ILE A 90 -8.43 17.61 5.66
CA ILE A 90 -8.62 17.08 7.01
C ILE A 90 -7.88 17.94 8.04
N GLY A 91 -6.64 18.35 7.75
CA GLY A 91 -5.90 19.28 8.60
C GLY A 91 -6.65 20.59 8.85
N THR A 92 -7.23 21.18 7.80
CA THR A 92 -8.04 22.41 7.94
C THR A 92 -9.33 22.18 8.72
N TRP A 93 -9.98 21.02 8.57
CA TRP A 93 -11.21 20.68 9.30
C TRP A 93 -10.96 20.40 10.77
N ILE A 94 -9.80 19.81 11.11
CA ILE A 94 -9.39 19.62 12.51
C ILE A 94 -9.19 20.99 13.16
N LEU A 95 -8.45 21.90 12.50
CA LEU A 95 -8.25 23.27 13.00
C LEU A 95 -9.57 24.06 13.08
N GLY A 96 -10.47 23.87 12.12
CA GLY A 96 -11.79 24.49 12.08
C GLY A 96 -12.81 23.88 13.04
N GLY A 97 -12.45 22.85 13.81
CA GLY A 97 -13.36 22.18 14.75
C GLY A 97 -14.45 21.32 14.10
N ILE A 98 -14.43 21.14 12.77
CA ILE A 98 -15.42 20.36 12.03
C ILE A 98 -15.29 18.87 12.37
N VAL A 99 -14.08 18.29 12.32
CA VAL A 99 -13.88 16.87 12.70
C VAL A 99 -14.21 16.63 14.19
N PRO A 100 -13.72 17.43 15.16
CA PRO A 100 -14.09 17.26 16.56
C PRO A 100 -15.60 17.35 16.84
N THR A 101 -16.31 18.27 16.17
CA THR A 101 -17.76 18.42 16.36
C THR A 101 -18.53 17.24 15.76
N LEU A 102 -18.13 16.74 14.59
CA LEU A 102 -18.69 15.52 14.00
C LEU A 102 -18.50 14.30 14.92
N ILE A 103 -17.32 14.15 15.55
CA ILE A 103 -17.08 13.07 16.52
C ILE A 103 -17.97 13.24 17.75
N TYR A 104 -18.06 14.45 18.31
CA TYR A 104 -18.86 14.72 19.50
C TYR A 104 -20.36 14.41 19.30
N TYR A 105 -20.95 14.88 18.20
CA TYR A 105 -22.34 14.58 17.88
C TYR A 105 -22.53 13.14 17.38
N GLY A 106 -21.57 12.59 16.66
CA GLY A 106 -21.58 11.20 16.19
C GLY A 106 -21.65 10.20 17.33
N LEU A 107 -20.86 10.40 18.40
CA LEU A 107 -20.89 9.56 19.60
C LEU A 107 -22.18 9.70 20.43
N GLN A 108 -22.91 10.80 20.30
CA GLN A 108 -24.21 10.96 20.95
C GLN A 108 -25.33 10.23 20.19
N ILE A 109 -25.22 10.12 18.86
CA ILE A 109 -26.21 9.48 17.99
C ILE A 109 -25.93 7.99 17.83
N LEU A 110 -24.67 7.58 17.86
CA LEU A 110 -24.23 6.21 17.59
C LEU A 110 -23.85 5.47 18.87
N SER A 111 -24.48 4.31 19.11
CA SER A 111 -24.02 3.37 20.14
C SER A 111 -22.62 2.84 19.74
N PRO A 112 -21.59 2.98 20.60
CA PRO A 112 -20.21 2.58 20.26
C PRO A 112 -20.07 1.08 19.92
N GLY A 113 -21.06 0.24 20.26
CA GLY A 113 -21.07 -1.19 19.93
C GLY A 113 -21.30 -1.53 18.45
N PHE A 114 -21.95 -0.66 17.67
CA PHE A 114 -22.23 -0.91 16.24
C PHE A 114 -21.30 -0.15 15.27
N PHE A 115 -20.51 0.79 15.79
CA PHE A 115 -19.63 1.65 14.99
C PHE A 115 -18.66 0.85 14.12
N LEU A 116 -17.96 -0.12 14.70
CA LEU A 116 -16.96 -0.91 13.96
C LEU A 116 -17.57 -1.77 12.86
N ILE A 117 -18.77 -2.33 13.08
CA ILE A 117 -19.47 -3.13 12.08
C ILE A 117 -19.93 -2.24 10.92
N ALA A 118 -20.50 -1.08 11.23
CA ALA A 118 -20.90 -0.10 10.22
C ALA A 118 -19.70 0.41 9.42
N ALA A 119 -18.60 0.77 10.09
CA ALA A 119 -17.36 1.20 9.46
C ALA A 119 -16.77 0.13 8.54
N CYS A 120 -16.76 -1.14 8.97
CA CYS A 120 -16.28 -2.26 8.17
C CYS A 120 -17.11 -2.45 6.89
N LEU A 121 -18.44 -2.39 7.00
CA LEU A 121 -19.34 -2.51 5.85
C LEU A 121 -19.17 -1.35 4.88
N LEU A 122 -19.07 -0.11 5.40
CA LEU A 122 -18.90 1.09 4.60
C LEU A 122 -17.55 1.08 3.85
N CYS A 123 -16.46 0.74 4.56
CA CYS A 123 -15.15 0.53 3.94
C CYS A 123 -15.18 -0.59 2.90
N SER A 124 -15.90 -1.68 3.13
CA SER A 124 -16.01 -2.77 2.16
C SER A 124 -16.73 -2.33 0.89
N ILE A 125 -17.86 -1.62 1.01
CA ILE A 125 -18.62 -1.10 -0.15
C ILE A 125 -17.78 -0.10 -0.94
N VAL A 126 -17.13 0.83 -0.24
CA VAL A 126 -16.31 1.85 -0.91
C VAL A 126 -15.06 1.24 -1.53
N SER A 127 -14.46 0.22 -0.92
CA SER A 127 -13.31 -0.49 -1.50
C SER A 127 -13.69 -1.24 -2.78
N LEU A 128 -14.85 -1.89 -2.81
CA LEU A 128 -15.38 -2.51 -4.02
C LEU A 128 -15.68 -1.47 -5.12
N ALA A 129 -16.23 -0.31 -4.75
CA ALA A 129 -16.54 0.76 -5.70
C ALA A 129 -15.29 1.48 -6.23
N THR A 130 -14.26 1.65 -5.39
CA THR A 130 -13.03 2.39 -5.73
C THR A 130 -11.96 1.48 -6.36
N GLY A 131 -12.08 0.16 -6.20
CA GLY A 131 -11.17 -0.83 -6.79
C GLY A 131 -9.79 -0.94 -6.12
N SER A 132 -9.51 -0.15 -5.08
CA SER A 132 -8.24 -0.16 -4.35
C SER A 132 -8.47 0.04 -2.85
N SER A 133 -7.91 -0.85 -2.04
CA SER A 133 -7.94 -0.76 -0.57
C SER A 133 -7.19 0.47 -0.04
N TRP A 134 -6.14 0.92 -0.73
CA TRP A 134 -5.32 2.06 -0.31
C TRP A 134 -6.06 3.40 -0.41
N THR A 135 -6.82 3.59 -1.49
CA THR A 135 -7.64 4.80 -1.68
C THR A 135 -8.78 4.86 -0.67
N THR A 136 -9.40 3.71 -0.35
CA THR A 136 -10.47 3.64 0.65
C THR A 136 -9.96 3.92 2.06
N ALA A 137 -8.81 3.34 2.43
CA ALA A 137 -8.20 3.61 3.74
C ALA A 137 -7.85 5.10 3.90
N GLY A 138 -7.34 5.76 2.86
CA GLY A 138 -6.96 7.17 2.91
C GLY A 138 -8.13 8.18 2.90
N THR A 139 -9.31 7.80 2.40
CA THR A 139 -10.49 8.69 2.33
C THR A 139 -11.48 8.40 3.45
N VAL A 140 -12.01 7.18 3.47
CA VAL A 140 -13.05 6.75 4.41
C VAL A 140 -12.45 6.41 5.76
N GLY A 141 -11.28 5.75 5.79
CA GLY A 141 -10.64 5.33 7.02
C GLY A 141 -10.10 6.45 7.91
N ILE A 142 -9.82 7.65 7.36
CA ILE A 142 -9.46 8.82 8.18
C ILE A 142 -10.72 9.57 8.64
N ALA A 143 -11.83 9.46 7.91
CA ALA A 143 -13.08 10.13 8.23
C ALA A 143 -13.93 9.38 9.28
N LEU A 144 -13.76 8.06 9.40
CA LEU A 144 -14.37 7.19 10.40
C LEU A 144 -13.44 7.05 11.62
#